data_AF-A0A5E4M639-F1
#
_entry.id   AF-A0A5E4M639-F1
#
_cell.length_a   1.000
_cell.length_b   1.000
_cell.length_c   1.000
_cell.angle_alpha   90.00
_cell.angle_beta   90.00
_cell.angle_gamma   90.00
#
_symmetry.space_group_name_H-M   'P 1'
#
loop_
_entity.id
_entity.type
_entity.pdbx_description
1 polymer ?
#
loop_
_entity_poly.entity_id
_entity_poly.type
_entity_poly.pdbx_seq_one_letter_code
_entity_poly.pdbx_strand_id
1 'polypeptide(L)'
;MSLQKILTATKPLSRNIHRSRPLNEDARLKELKKWQKAFQTPDDVPVYLKRGMTDRLIVGFITIGTLVGLGNSLQFLYGELIKP
;
A
#
# COMPACT_ATOMS: atom_id res chain seq x y z
N MET A 1 -18.99 3.45 47.48
CA MET A 1 -19.13 2.94 46.09
C MET A 1 -18.81 1.45 46.12
N SER A 2 -19.81 0.58 45.92
CA SER A 2 -19.67 -0.89 46.13
C SER A 2 -18.93 -1.58 44.98
N LEU A 3 -17.99 -2.47 45.30
CA LEU A 3 -17.22 -3.31 44.35
C LEU A 3 -18.13 -4.10 43.38
N GLN A 4 -19.37 -4.38 43.78
CA GLN A 4 -20.37 -5.03 42.92
C GLN A 4 -20.72 -4.17 41.69
N LYS A 5 -20.69 -2.83 41.80
CA LYS A 5 -20.92 -1.91 40.66
C LYS A 5 -19.76 -1.94 39.66
N ILE A 6 -18.53 -2.16 40.13
CA ILE A 6 -17.34 -2.28 39.28
C ILE A 6 -17.33 -3.62 38.54
N LEU A 7 -17.76 -4.70 39.22
CA LEU A 7 -17.91 -6.03 38.61
C LEU A 7 -19.05 -6.12 37.58
N THR A 8 -20.11 -5.33 37.73
CA THR A 8 -21.16 -5.23 36.71
C THR A 8 -20.74 -4.39 35.51
N ALA A 9 -19.92 -3.35 35.72
CA ALA A 9 -19.33 -2.56 34.64
C ALA A 9 -18.25 -3.32 33.83
N THR A 10 -17.71 -4.42 34.39
CA THR A 10 -16.70 -5.28 33.75
C THR A 10 -17.28 -6.60 33.23
N LYS A 11 -18.60 -6.82 33.30
CA LYS A 11 -19.22 -7.90 32.52
C LYS A 11 -18.86 -7.64 31.06
N PRO A 12 -18.20 -8.59 30.36
CA PRO A 12 -17.90 -8.40 28.95
C PRO A 12 -19.23 -8.15 28.28
N LEU A 13 -19.34 -6.97 27.65
CA LEU A 13 -20.50 -6.57 26.88
C LEU A 13 -20.82 -7.76 25.98
N SER A 14 -21.88 -8.50 26.33
CA SER A 14 -22.29 -9.71 25.64
C SER A 14 -22.38 -9.32 24.18
N ARG A 15 -21.41 -9.82 23.41
CA ARG A 15 -21.31 -9.65 21.98
C ARG A 15 -22.55 -10.34 21.40
N ASN A 16 -23.67 -9.62 21.36
CA ASN A 16 -24.60 -9.69 20.24
C ASN A 16 -23.85 -9.12 19.02
N ILE A 17 -22.77 -9.80 18.64
CA ILE A 17 -22.35 -9.85 17.26
C ILE A 17 -23.51 -10.57 16.60
N HIS A 18 -24.44 -9.78 16.06
CA HIS A 18 -25.16 -10.14 14.84
C HIS A 18 -24.30 -11.15 14.08
N ARG A 19 -24.84 -12.31 13.69
CA ARG A 19 -24.19 -13.26 12.77
C ARG A 19 -23.62 -12.51 11.55
N SER A 20 -22.47 -11.88 11.69
CA SER A 20 -21.62 -11.48 10.59
C SER A 20 -21.13 -12.82 10.09
N ARG A 21 -21.40 -13.10 8.82
CA ARG A 21 -20.79 -14.24 8.14
C ARG A 21 -19.32 -14.30 8.56
N PRO A 22 -18.78 -15.50 8.83
CA PRO A 22 -17.37 -15.62 9.19
C PRO A 22 -16.56 -14.83 8.15
N LEU A 23 -15.75 -13.87 8.59
CA LEU A 23 -14.94 -12.97 7.73
C LEU A 23 -14.07 -13.73 6.70
N ASN A 24 -13.92 -15.04 6.88
CA ASN A 24 -13.25 -15.95 5.95
C ASN A 24 -14.07 -16.32 4.70
N GLU A 25 -15.37 -15.97 4.60
CA GLU A 25 -16.21 -16.31 3.44
C GLU A 25 -16.27 -15.21 2.37
N ASP A 26 -15.88 -13.96 2.68
CA ASP A 26 -15.88 -12.89 1.70
C ASP A 26 -14.69 -13.02 0.72
N ALA A 27 -15.01 -13.17 -0.56
CA ALA A 27 -14.01 -13.28 -1.63
C ALA A 27 -13.03 -12.09 -1.66
N ARG A 28 -13.54 -10.88 -1.37
CA ARG A 28 -12.72 -9.65 -1.30
C ARG A 28 -11.69 -9.70 -0.18
N LEU A 29 -12.06 -10.25 0.98
CA LEU A 29 -11.14 -10.39 2.12
C LEU A 29 -10.09 -11.46 1.87
N LYS A 30 -10.43 -12.54 1.13
CA LYS A 30 -9.46 -13.55 0.72
C LYS A 30 -8.40 -12.95 -0.21
N GLU A 31 -8.81 -12.14 -1.18
CA GLU A 31 -7.88 -11.49 -2.09
C GLU A 31 -6.98 -10.48 -1.36
N LEU A 32 -7.55 -9.67 -0.47
CA LEU A 32 -6.79 -8.74 0.36
C LEU A 32 -5.73 -9.48 1.20
N LYS A 33 -6.09 -10.58 1.86
CA LYS A 33 -5.15 -11.40 2.65
C LYS A 33 -4.03 -11.99 1.78
N LYS A 34 -4.32 -12.38 0.54
CA LYS A 34 -3.28 -12.85 -0.41
C LYS A 34 -2.28 -11.75 -0.70
N TRP A 35 -2.76 -10.54 -1.01
CA TRP A 35 -1.89 -9.39 -1.25
C TRP A 35 -1.10 -8.99 0.00
N GLN A 36 -1.73 -8.95 1.17
CA GLN A 36 -1.04 -8.70 2.43
C GLN A 36 0.12 -9.67 2.64
N LYS A 37 -0.12 -10.98 2.43
CA LYS A 37 0.92 -12.00 2.54
C LYS A 37 2.05 -11.79 1.53
N ALA A 38 1.73 -11.46 0.28
CA ALA A 38 2.73 -11.19 -0.75
C ALA A 38 3.61 -9.97 -0.39
N PHE A 39 3.01 -8.86 0.03
CA PHE A 39 3.74 -7.63 0.34
C PHE A 39 4.47 -7.67 1.71
N GLN A 40 4.08 -8.54 2.63
CA GLN A 40 4.71 -8.68 3.96
C GLN A 40 5.78 -9.76 4.02
N THR A 41 6.02 -10.50 2.92
CA THR A 41 7.09 -11.51 2.89
C THR A 41 8.46 -10.82 3.05
N PRO A 42 9.35 -11.28 3.94
CA PRO A 42 10.70 -10.73 4.06
C PRO A 42 11.57 -11.27 2.92
N ASP A 43 11.61 -10.52 1.81
CA ASP A 43 12.29 -10.88 0.56
C ASP A 43 13.36 -9.86 0.15
N ASP A 44 13.66 -8.87 1.00
CA ASP A 44 14.56 -7.72 0.74
C ASP A 44 14.24 -6.92 -0.53
N VAL A 45 13.08 -7.16 -1.16
CA VAL A 45 12.62 -6.44 -2.34
C VAL A 45 11.97 -5.13 -1.89
N PRO A 46 12.38 -3.97 -2.44
CA PRO A 46 11.72 -2.70 -2.17
C PRO A 46 10.22 -2.77 -2.50
N VAL A 47 9.38 -2.12 -1.68
CA VAL A 47 7.92 -2.17 -1.79
C VAL A 47 7.42 -1.82 -3.21
N TYR A 48 8.07 -0.85 -3.86
CA TYR A 48 7.71 -0.40 -5.21
C TYR A 48 8.11 -1.35 -6.34
N LEU A 49 8.80 -2.46 -6.04
CA LEU A 49 9.15 -3.53 -6.98
C LEU A 49 8.51 -4.88 -6.61
N LYS A 50 7.71 -4.89 -5.54
CA LYS A 50 7.29 -6.12 -4.86
C LYS A 50 6.26 -6.92 -5.63
N ARG A 51 5.59 -6.33 -6.63
CA ARG A 51 4.72 -7.05 -7.56
C ARG A 51 5.49 -7.78 -8.66
N GLY A 52 6.80 -7.58 -8.77
CA GLY A 52 7.69 -8.29 -9.68
C GLY A 52 7.96 -7.55 -10.99
N MET A 53 7.89 -8.27 -12.12
CA MET A 53 8.33 -7.77 -13.42
C MET A 53 7.56 -6.53 -13.88
N THR A 54 6.24 -6.48 -13.63
CA THR A 54 5.40 -5.34 -14.01
C THR A 54 5.87 -4.04 -13.39
N ASP A 55 6.19 -4.05 -12.09
CA ASP A 55 6.69 -2.86 -11.40
C ASP A 55 8.03 -2.41 -11.96
N ARG A 56 8.94 -3.36 -12.26
CA ARG A 56 10.24 -3.06 -12.87
C ARG A 56 10.11 -2.40 -14.24
N LEU A 57 9.18 -2.87 -15.07
CA LEU A 57 8.90 -2.26 -16.37
C LEU A 57 8.35 -0.84 -16.22
N ILE A 58 7.37 -0.65 -15.33
CA ILE A 58 6.77 0.67 -15.08
C ILE A 58 7.83 1.66 -14.59
N VAL A 59 8.63 1.28 -13.59
CA VAL A 59 9.72 2.12 -13.08
C VAL A 59 10.75 2.42 -14.18
N GLY A 60 11.08 1.43 -15.01
CA GLY A 60 11.98 1.62 -16.16
C GLY A 60 11.46 2.66 -17.15
N PHE A 61 10.19 2.56 -17.56
CA PHE A 61 9.57 3.53 -18.47
C PHE A 61 9.53 4.94 -17.89
N ILE A 62 9.16 5.08 -16.62
CA ILE A 62 9.12 6.39 -15.93
C ILE A 62 10.53 6.99 -15.88
N THR A 63 11.53 6.18 -15.54
CA THR A 63 12.91 6.64 -15.42
C THR A 63 13.46 7.12 -16.76
N ILE A 64 13.27 6.33 -17.83
CA ILE A 64 13.72 6.69 -19.18
C ILE A 64 12.99 7.95 -19.65
N GLY A 65 11.67 8.01 -19.50
CA GLY A 65 10.88 9.18 -19.90
C GLY A 65 11.31 10.45 -19.16
N THR A 66 11.62 10.31 -17.86
CA THR A 66 12.10 11.43 -17.04
C THR A 66 13.48 11.91 -17.48
N LEU A 67 14.41 11.00 -17.78
CA LEU A 67 15.74 11.36 -18.28
C LEU A 67 15.68 12.06 -19.65
N VAL A 68 14.83 11.57 -20.56
CA VAL A 68 14.62 12.21 -21.87
C VAL A 68 14.00 13.59 -21.69
N GLY A 69 12.97 13.71 -20.85
CA GLY A 69 12.33 15.00 -20.54
C GLY A 69 13.34 16.00 -19.96
N LEU A 70 14.15 15.57 -19.00
CA LEU A 70 15.18 16.39 -18.39
C LEU A 70 16.26 16.83 -19.40
N GLY A 71 16.68 15.93 -20.30
CA GLY A 71 17.60 16.26 -21.39
C GLY A 71 17.05 17.34 -22.32
N ASN A 72 15.79 17.20 -22.74
CA ASN A 72 15.12 18.20 -23.58
C ASN A 72 14.96 19.54 -22.85
N SER A 73 14.62 19.53 -21.56
CA SER A 73 14.54 20.75 -20.75
C SER A 73 15.90 21.46 -20.65
N LEU A 74 17.00 20.72 -20.46
CA LEU A 74 18.35 21.28 -20.44
C LEU A 74 18.76 21.84 -21.81
N GLN A 75 18.43 21.15 -22.90
CA GLN A 75 18.71 21.64 -24.25
C GLN A 75 17.97 22.95 -24.53
N PHE A 76 16.69 23.04 -24.13
CA PHE A 76 15.90 24.26 -24.26
C PHE A 76 16.51 25.42 -23.47
N LEU A 77 16.85 25.18 -22.19
CA LEU A 77 17.49 26.20 -21.35
C LEU A 77 18.83 26.67 -21.93
N TYR A 78 19.64 25.77 -22.47
CA TYR A 78 20.91 26.14 -23.08
C TYR A 78 20.72 26.97 -24.36
N GLY A 79 19.79 26.57 -25.23
CA GLY A 79 19.53 27.25 -26.50
C GLY A 79 18.92 28.64 -26.32
N GLU A 80 17.90 28.79 -25.47
CA GLU A 80 17.15 30.05 -25.36
C GLU A 80 17.76 31.03 -24.34
N LEU A 81 18.38 30.52 -23.28
CA LEU A 81 18.79 31.35 -22.14
C LEU A 81 20.29 31.61 -22.08
N ILE A 82 21.11 30.62 -22.44
CA ILE A 82 22.58 30.68 -22.26
C ILE A 82 23.28 31.11 -23.56
N LYS A 83 22.75 30.72 -24.71
CA LYS A 83 23.33 31.02 -26.02
C LYS A 83 22.30 31.68 -26.96
N PRO A 84 21.78 32.88 -26.61
CA PRO A 84 20.92 33.63 -27.53
C PRO A 84 21.66 34.01 -28.82
#